data_AF-A0A973JLC8-F1
#
_entry.id   AF-A0A973JLC8-F1
#
_cell.length_a   1.000
_cell.length_b   1.000
_cell.length_c   1.000
_cell.angle_alpha   90.00
_cell.angle_beta   90.00
_cell.angle_gamma   90.00
#
_symmetry.space_group_name_H-M   'P 1'
#
loop_
_entity.id
_entity.type
_entity.pdbx_description
1 polymer ?
#
loop_
_entity_poly.entity_id
_entity_poly.type
_entity_poly.pdbx_seq_one_letter_code
_entity_poly.pdbx_strand_id
1 'polypeptide(L)'
;LHLQPPASLTAAVVPIGAHAGMVKASTGYGFERIQRHSAALAASLVRHDHPFDVASRHRRHTWLDAALLDVLHDEPAAMVDTFMGLFAGSPVDDVLAFLDEDMSRTQEVRLIAAMPVLPFARLLIRRALRRRRA
;
A
#
# COMPACT_ATOMS: atom_id res chain seq x y z
N LEU A 1 -13.07 9.42 -2.56
CA LEU A 1 -13.01 8.08 -3.21
C LEU A 1 -13.96 7.16 -2.48
N HIS A 2 -15.10 6.84 -3.08
CA HIS A 2 -16.00 5.79 -2.56
C HIS A 2 -15.31 4.45 -2.77
N LEU A 3 -14.71 3.90 -1.72
CA LEU A 3 -14.23 2.52 -1.73
C LEU A 3 -15.46 1.62 -1.67
N GLN A 4 -15.85 1.05 -2.80
CA GLN A 4 -16.82 -0.03 -2.79
C GLN A 4 -16.23 -1.19 -1.97
N PRO A 5 -17.01 -1.81 -1.07
CA PRO A 5 -16.56 -3.02 -0.40
C PRO A 5 -16.19 -4.06 -1.49
N PRO A 6 -15.16 -4.89 -1.27
CA PRO A 6 -14.79 -5.92 -2.23
C PRO A 6 -16.05 -6.74 -2.54
N ALA A 7 -16.32 -6.93 -3.83
CA ALA A 7 -17.44 -7.76 -4.27
C ALA A 7 -17.35 -9.11 -3.55
N SER A 8 -18.44 -9.51 -2.90
CA SER A 8 -18.57 -10.80 -2.23
C SER A 8 -18.13 -11.89 -3.20
N LEU A 9 -17.20 -12.77 -2.80
CA LEU A 9 -16.84 -13.96 -3.56
C LEU A 9 -18.09 -14.83 -3.69
N THR A 10 -18.86 -14.65 -4.76
CA THR A 10 -19.74 -15.72 -5.23
C THR A 10 -18.82 -16.73 -5.90
N ALA A 11 -19.07 -18.02 -5.72
CA ALA A 11 -18.17 -19.09 -6.20
C ALA A 11 -17.84 -19.03 -7.72
N ALA A 12 -18.54 -18.19 -8.50
CA ALA A 12 -18.36 -18.02 -9.94
C ALA A 12 -17.58 -16.75 -10.36
N VAL A 13 -17.36 -15.76 -9.48
CA VAL A 13 -16.71 -14.49 -9.85
C VAL A 13 -15.65 -14.10 -8.83
N VAL A 14 -14.41 -13.93 -9.30
CA VAL A 14 -13.30 -13.42 -8.50
C VAL A 14 -12.90 -12.03 -8.99
N PRO A 15 -12.93 -11.00 -8.12
CA PRO A 15 -12.45 -9.67 -8.50
C PRO A 15 -10.93 -9.68 -8.69
N ILE A 16 -10.44 -8.86 -9.61
CA ILE A 16 -9.02 -8.53 -9.80
C ILE A 16 -8.83 -7.01 -9.80
N GLY A 17 -7.59 -6.52 -9.90
CA GLY A 17 -7.37 -5.08 -10.06
C GLY A 17 -7.72 -4.26 -8.81
N ALA A 18 -8.19 -3.03 -9.05
CA ALA A 18 -8.68 -2.15 -8.00
C ALA A 18 -9.84 -2.76 -7.19
N HIS A 19 -10.75 -3.49 -7.86
CA HIS A 19 -11.88 -4.15 -7.21
C HIS A 19 -11.46 -5.27 -6.24
N ALA A 20 -10.28 -5.85 -6.44
CA ALA A 20 -9.67 -6.81 -5.51
C ALA A 20 -8.88 -6.14 -4.38
N GLY A 21 -8.81 -4.81 -4.33
CA GLY A 21 -7.97 -4.10 -3.36
C GLY A 21 -6.48 -4.18 -3.67
N MET A 22 -6.09 -4.45 -4.92
CA MET A 22 -4.69 -4.52 -5.34
C MET A 22 -4.05 -3.15 -5.54
N VAL A 23 -4.83 -2.08 -5.52
CA VAL A 23 -4.33 -0.70 -5.55
C VAL A 23 -3.97 -0.26 -4.14
N LYS A 24 -2.76 0.29 -3.98
CA LYS A 24 -2.28 0.88 -2.73
C LYS A 24 -3.07 2.15 -2.47
N ALA A 25 -3.75 2.22 -1.33
CA ALA A 25 -4.73 3.26 -1.09
C ALA A 25 -4.10 4.66 -1.06
N SER A 26 -2.85 4.74 -0.61
CA SER A 26 -2.12 5.99 -0.41
C SER A 26 -1.46 6.56 -1.67
N THR A 27 -1.08 5.72 -2.63
CA THR A 27 -0.33 6.14 -3.83
C THR A 27 -1.09 5.90 -5.14
N GLY A 28 -2.15 5.08 -5.11
CA GLY A 28 -2.86 4.64 -6.30
C GLY A 28 -2.08 3.61 -7.14
N TYR A 29 -0.88 3.19 -6.70
CA TYR A 29 -0.08 2.22 -7.41
C TYR A 29 -0.56 0.79 -7.16
N GLY A 30 -0.60 -0.06 -8.19
CA GLY A 30 -1.00 -1.45 -8.02
C GLY A 30 -0.52 -2.39 -9.12
N PHE A 31 0.40 -1.95 -9.99
CA PHE A 31 0.75 -2.70 -11.19
C PHE A 31 1.29 -4.09 -10.85
N GLU A 32 2.40 -4.18 -10.12
CA GLU A 32 3.00 -5.48 -9.78
C GLU A 32 2.09 -6.30 -8.86
N ARG A 33 1.39 -5.64 -7.93
CA ARG A 33 0.39 -6.28 -7.06
C ARG A 33 -0.71 -6.98 -7.86
N ILE A 34 -1.24 -6.34 -8.90
CA ILE A 34 -2.25 -6.93 -9.80
C ILE A 34 -1.67 -8.13 -10.56
N GLN A 35 -0.42 -8.04 -11.00
CA GLN A 35 0.26 -9.14 -11.70
C GLN A 35 0.47 -10.34 -10.76
N ARG A 36 1.00 -10.12 -9.56
CA ARG A 36 1.19 -11.18 -8.55
C ARG A 36 -0.14 -11.84 -8.15
N HIS A 37 -1.17 -11.03 -7.93
CA HIS A 37 -2.51 -11.55 -7.60
C HIS A 37 -3.07 -12.41 -8.74
N SER A 38 -3.01 -11.92 -9.98
CA SER A 38 -3.46 -12.66 -11.17
C SER A 38 -2.70 -13.99 -11.33
N ALA A 39 -1.38 -13.98 -11.13
CA ALA A 39 -0.57 -15.19 -11.19
C ALA A 39 -0.93 -16.20 -10.09
N ALA A 40 -1.17 -15.73 -8.87
CA ALA A 40 -1.58 -16.58 -7.76
C ALA A 40 -2.95 -17.22 -7.99
N LEU A 41 -3.92 -16.47 -8.53
CA LEU A 41 -5.23 -17.00 -8.91
C LEU A 41 -5.10 -18.09 -9.98
N ALA A 42 -4.31 -17.85 -11.02
CA ALA A 42 -4.05 -18.84 -12.07
C ALA A 42 -3.39 -20.11 -11.51
N ALA A 43 -2.40 -19.97 -10.63
CA ALA A 43 -1.75 -21.10 -9.97
C ALA A 43 -2.68 -21.87 -9.02
N SER A 44 -3.63 -21.18 -8.38
CA SER A 44 -4.66 -21.81 -7.55
C SER A 44 -5.61 -22.65 -8.40
N LEU A 45 -6.10 -22.11 -9.52
CA LEU A 45 -6.97 -22.81 -10.47
C LEU A 45 -6.31 -24.09 -10.99
N VAL A 46 -5.06 -24.01 -11.43
CA VAL A 46 -4.33 -25.18 -11.97
C VAL A 46 -4.13 -26.28 -10.92
N ARG A 47 -3.93 -25.93 -9.64
CA ARG A 47 -3.59 -26.90 -8.58
C ARG A 47 -4.80 -27.46 -7.85
N HIS A 48 -5.86 -26.66 -7.69
CA HIS A 48 -6.96 -26.94 -6.77
C HIS A 48 -8.34 -26.90 -7.42
N ASP A 49 -8.42 -26.62 -8.72
CA ASP A 49 -9.67 -26.44 -9.47
C ASP A 49 -10.57 -25.31 -8.90
N HIS A 50 -9.96 -24.39 -8.14
CA HIS A 50 -10.62 -23.21 -7.60
C HIS A 50 -9.61 -22.06 -7.44
N PRO A 51 -10.05 -20.79 -7.44
CA PRO A 51 -9.15 -19.63 -7.36
C PRO A 51 -8.85 -19.14 -5.93
N PHE A 52 -9.28 -19.84 -4.88
CA PHE A 52 -9.31 -19.29 -3.51
C PHE A 52 -8.05 -19.53 -2.66
N ASP A 53 -7.09 -20.34 -3.15
CA ASP A 53 -5.78 -20.53 -2.49
C ASP A 53 -4.82 -19.40 -2.88
N VAL A 54 -5.08 -18.20 -2.35
CA VAL A 54 -4.26 -17.00 -2.53
C VAL A 54 -3.98 -16.31 -1.20
N ALA A 55 -2.76 -15.79 -1.05
CA ALA A 55 -2.34 -15.15 0.20
C ALA A 55 -3.12 -13.85 0.48
N SER A 56 -3.50 -13.64 1.75
CA SER A 56 -4.15 -12.41 2.19
C SER A 56 -3.16 -11.24 2.35
N ARG A 57 -3.64 -10.01 2.15
CA ARG A 57 -2.83 -8.80 2.34
C ARG A 57 -2.38 -8.66 3.81
N HIS A 58 -1.09 -8.34 4.01
CA HIS A 58 -0.55 -8.12 5.34
C HIS A 58 -1.17 -6.90 6.04
N ARG A 59 -1.61 -7.08 7.30
CA ARG A 59 -2.23 -6.03 8.13
C ARG A 59 -1.38 -4.77 8.29
N ARG A 60 -0.05 -4.90 8.24
CA ARG A 60 0.90 -3.79 8.41
C ARG A 60 0.77 -2.74 7.30
N HIS A 61 0.59 -3.18 6.06
CA HIS A 61 0.49 -2.29 4.90
C HIS A 61 -0.80 -1.47 4.93
N THR A 62 -1.89 -2.06 5.44
CA THR A 62 -3.13 -1.33 5.71
C THR A 62 -2.97 -0.23 6.75
N TRP A 63 -2.15 -0.45 7.78
CA TRP A 63 -1.87 0.59 8.77
C TRP A 63 -1.02 1.73 8.20
N LEU A 64 0.04 1.40 7.45
CA LEU A 64 0.89 2.37 6.75
C LEU A 64 0.08 3.21 5.75
N ASP A 65 -0.75 2.57 4.94
CA ASP A 65 -1.65 3.25 3.99
C ASP A 65 -2.59 4.22 4.69
N ALA A 66 -3.23 3.78 5.78
CA ALA A 66 -4.11 4.65 6.56
C ALA A 66 -3.33 5.88 7.04
N ALA A 67 -2.18 5.66 7.69
CA ALA A 67 -1.36 6.73 8.22
C ALA A 67 -0.92 7.75 7.14
N LEU A 68 -0.54 7.27 5.95
CA LEU A 68 -0.16 8.13 4.82
C LEU A 68 -1.36 8.91 4.28
N LEU A 69 -2.55 8.28 4.16
CA LEU A 69 -3.79 8.96 3.78
C LEU A 69 -4.22 10.04 4.77
N ASP A 70 -3.97 9.82 6.05
CA ASP A 70 -4.27 10.81 7.08
C ASP A 70 -3.37 12.05 6.96
N VAL A 71 -2.09 11.84 6.67
CA VAL A 71 -1.16 12.94 6.39
C VAL A 71 -1.57 13.68 5.12
N LEU A 72 -1.97 12.95 4.08
CA LEU A 72 -2.50 13.56 2.85
C LEU A 72 -3.72 14.46 3.13
N HIS A 73 -4.59 14.02 4.05
CA HIS A 73 -5.78 14.77 4.42
C HIS A 73 -5.46 16.01 5.25
N ASP A 74 -4.59 15.88 6.26
CA ASP A 74 -4.29 16.93 7.23
C ASP A 74 -3.27 17.96 6.69
N GLU A 75 -2.27 17.52 5.91
CA GLU A 75 -1.15 18.34 5.43
C GLU A 75 -0.75 17.98 3.97
N PRO A 76 -1.62 18.24 2.96
CA PRO A 76 -1.40 17.84 1.57
C PRO A 76 -0.14 18.45 0.94
N ALA A 77 0.25 19.67 1.31
CA ALA A 77 1.47 20.31 0.81
C ALA A 77 2.73 19.56 1.27
N ALA A 78 2.78 19.16 2.55
CA ALA A 78 3.89 18.37 3.08
C ALA A 78 3.99 16.99 2.39
N MET A 79 2.85 16.43 1.96
CA MET A 79 2.84 15.19 1.16
C MET A 79 3.54 15.36 -0.19
N VAL A 80 3.24 16.45 -0.91
CA VAL A 80 3.86 16.73 -2.22
C VAL A 80 5.37 16.83 -2.10
N ASP A 81 5.87 17.62 -1.15
CA ASP A 81 7.30 17.78 -0.91
C ASP A 81 7.98 16.46 -0.55
N THR A 82 7.29 15.62 0.22
CA THR A 82 7.78 14.30 0.63
C THR A 82 7.92 13.36 -0.56
N PHE A 83 6.90 13.27 -1.42
CA PHE A 83 6.96 12.44 -2.63
C PHE A 83 7.99 12.95 -3.63
N MET A 84 8.06 14.26 -3.83
CA MET A 84 9.09 14.88 -4.69
C MET A 84 10.50 14.55 -4.19
N GLY A 85 10.74 14.64 -2.88
CA GLY A 85 12.01 14.25 -2.28
C GLY A 85 12.32 12.75 -2.44
N LEU A 86 11.32 11.89 -2.24
CA LEU A 86 11.45 10.44 -2.45
C LEU A 86 11.86 10.12 -3.89
N PHE A 87 11.14 10.66 -4.87
CA PHE A 87 11.38 10.38 -6.29
C PHE A 87 12.69 10.99 -6.81
N ALA A 88 13.09 12.15 -6.29
CA ALA A 88 14.33 12.81 -6.70
C ALA A 88 15.58 12.17 -6.04
N GLY A 89 15.46 11.66 -4.81
CA GLY A 89 16.58 11.22 -3.99
C GLY A 89 16.82 9.71 -3.95
N SER A 90 15.95 8.90 -4.56
CA SER A 90 16.01 7.43 -4.45
C SER A 90 16.12 6.76 -5.82
N PRO A 91 16.84 5.63 -5.93
CA PRO A 91 16.82 4.79 -7.12
C PRO A 91 15.38 4.39 -7.49
N VAL A 92 15.09 4.32 -8.79
CA VAL A 92 13.74 3.96 -9.29
C VAL A 92 13.29 2.59 -8.79
N ASP A 93 14.20 1.61 -8.73
CA ASP A 93 13.89 0.26 -8.24
C ASP A 93 13.45 0.27 -6.77
N ASP A 94 14.08 1.10 -5.94
CA ASP A 94 13.71 1.26 -4.53
C ASP A 94 12.36 1.97 -4.40
N VAL A 95 12.09 2.97 -5.24
CA VAL A 95 10.77 3.62 -5.29
C VAL A 95 9.69 2.60 -5.65
N LEU A 96 9.90 1.81 -6.71
CA LEU A 96 8.94 0.81 -7.18
C LEU A 96 8.69 -0.25 -6.11
N ALA A 97 9.76 -0.81 -5.51
CA ALA A 97 9.63 -1.80 -4.45
C ALA A 97 8.86 -1.27 -3.22
N PHE A 98 8.96 0.03 -2.91
CA PHE A 98 8.14 0.66 -1.89
C PHE A 98 6.68 0.84 -2.31
N LEU A 99 6.43 1.28 -3.53
CA LEU A 99 5.08 1.39 -4.08
C LEU A 99 4.37 0.02 -4.12
N ASP A 100 5.12 -1.04 -4.36
CA ASP A 100 4.64 -2.41 -4.40
C ASP A 100 4.55 -3.12 -3.04
N GLU A 101 5.02 -2.47 -1.98
CA GLU A 101 5.10 -3.02 -0.63
C GLU A 101 5.90 -4.33 -0.56
N ASP A 102 6.84 -4.53 -1.50
CA ASP A 102 7.67 -5.74 -1.67
C ASP A 102 9.04 -5.60 -1.00
N MET A 103 9.18 -4.61 -0.12
CA MET A 103 10.39 -4.41 0.67
C MET A 103 10.41 -5.29 1.91
N SER A 104 11.60 -5.82 2.23
CA SER A 104 11.87 -6.31 3.58
C SER A 104 11.80 -5.16 4.59
N ARG A 105 11.51 -5.46 5.86
CA ARG A 105 11.40 -4.45 6.93
C ARG A 105 12.64 -3.53 7.00
N THR A 106 13.82 -4.06 6.71
CA THR A 106 15.09 -3.32 6.74
C THR A 106 15.26 -2.40 5.52
N GLN A 107 14.81 -2.82 4.34
CA GLN A 107 14.80 -1.97 3.14
C GLN A 107 13.78 -0.83 3.29
N GLU A 108 12.58 -1.15 3.80
CA GLU A 108 11.52 -0.16 4.04
C GLU A 108 11.98 0.90 5.03
N VAL A 109 12.62 0.52 6.14
CA VAL A 109 13.22 1.47 7.11
C VAL A 109 14.33 2.31 6.48
N ARG A 110 15.20 1.73 5.64
CA ARG A 110 16.26 2.47 4.95
C ARG A 110 15.69 3.50 3.98
N LEU A 111 14.68 3.13 3.20
CA LEU A 111 14.03 4.03 2.27
C LEU A 111 13.29 5.14 3.01
N ILE A 112 12.51 4.78 4.02
CA ILE A 112 11.82 5.76 4.88
C ILE A 112 12.82 6.69 5.55
N ALA A 113 14.01 6.22 5.93
CA ALA A 113 15.08 7.05 6.50
C ALA A 113 15.79 7.95 5.47
N ALA A 114 15.79 7.57 4.19
CA ALA A 114 16.33 8.36 3.08
C ALA A 114 15.35 9.45 2.59
N MET A 115 14.05 9.26 2.82
CA MET A 115 13.04 10.31 2.61
C MET A 115 13.29 11.47 3.59
N PRO A 116 12.82 12.71 3.31
CA PRO A 116 12.78 13.76 4.31
C PRO A 116 11.80 13.34 5.44
N VAL A 117 12.30 12.60 6.43
CA VAL A 117 11.51 11.93 7.48
C VAL A 117 10.94 12.90 8.50
N LEU A 118 11.56 14.08 8.65
CA LEU A 118 11.24 15.03 9.72
C LEU A 118 9.79 15.56 9.67
N PRO A 119 9.25 15.97 8.51
CA PRO A 119 7.83 16.31 8.38
C PRO A 119 6.92 15.10 8.65
N PHE A 120 7.21 13.94 8.04
CA PHE A 120 6.37 12.76 8.09
C PHE A 120 6.30 12.13 9.51
N ALA A 121 7.45 11.97 10.17
CA ALA A 121 7.52 11.45 11.53
C ALA A 121 6.86 12.38 12.55
N ARG A 122 7.01 13.71 12.41
CA ARG A 122 6.32 14.68 13.28
C ARG A 122 4.80 14.60 13.14
N LEU A 123 4.31 14.42 11.92
CA LEU A 123 2.88 14.23 11.62
C LEU A 123 2.35 12.91 12.19
N LEU A 124 3.06 11.80 12.00
CA LEU A 124 2.70 10.50 12.58
C LEU A 124 2.68 10.53 14.12
N ILE A 125 3.66 11.20 14.74
CA ILE A 125 3.72 11.39 16.19
C ILE A 125 2.57 12.27 16.67
N ARG A 126 2.30 13.40 16.01
CA ARG A 126 1.14 14.28 16.31
C ARG A 126 -0.17 13.49 16.24
N ARG A 127 -0.34 12.62 15.24
CA ARG A 127 -1.51 11.75 15.09
C ARG A 127 -1.63 10.74 16.22
N ALA A 128 -0.54 10.04 16.55
CA ALA A 128 -0.53 9.08 17.66
C ALA A 128 -0.90 9.76 18.99
N LEU A 129 -0.48 11.01 19.17
CA LEU A 129 -0.83 11.83 20.34
C LEU A 129 -2.30 12.32 20.33
N ARG A 130 -2.90 12.63 19.17
CA ARG A 130 -4.33 12.99 19.07
C ARG A 130 -5.26 11.80 19.30
N ARG A 131 -4.94 10.62 18.74
CA ARG A 131 -5.74 9.39 18.94
C ARG A 131 -5.69 8.84 20.37
N ARG A 132 -4.69 9.21 21.18
CA ARG A 132 -4.63 8.87 22.61
C ARG A 132 -5.45 9.82 23.50
N ARG A 133 -5.98 10.92 22.96
CA ARG A 133 -6.72 11.97 23.68
C ARG A 133 -8.22 12.00 23.36
N ALA A 134 -8.68 11.15 22.44
CA ALA A 134 -10.09 10.93 22.09
C ALA A 134 -10.49 9.51 22.50
#